data_AF-A0A7V9T5A3-F1
#
_entry.id   AF-A0A7V9T5A3-F1
#
_cell.length_a   1.000
_cell.length_b   1.000
_cell.length_c   1.000
_cell.angle_alpha   90.00
_cell.angle_beta   90.00
_cell.angle_gamma   90.00
#
_symmetry.space_group_name_H-M   'P 1'
#
loop_
_entity.id
_entity.type
_entity.pdbx_description
1 polymer ?
#
loop_
_entity_poly.entity_id
_entity_poly.type
_entity_poly.pdbx_seq_one_letter_code
_entity_poly.pdbx_strand_id
1 'polypeptide(L)' 'VLRGTALTPAESRDLSIEALRLAAAGQLVATIGQEYPLERASGAHAAIEDRSTIGKTLLCVRAEA' A
#
# COMPACT_ATOMS: atom_id res chain seq x y z
N VAL A 1 -16.94 -12.80 -2.49
CA VAL A 1 -16.11 -11.59 -2.62
C VAL A 1 -16.23 -10.84 -1.31
N LEU A 2 -15.15 -10.65 -0.56
CA LEU A 2 -15.18 -9.81 0.64
C LEU A 2 -15.38 -8.37 0.17
N ARG A 3 -16.61 -7.85 0.29
CA ARG A 3 -16.85 -6.42 0.15
C ARG A 3 -16.34 -5.80 1.44
N GLY A 4 -15.24 -5.06 1.37
CA GLY A 4 -14.81 -4.21 2.47
C GLY A 4 -15.99 -3.34 2.91
N THR A 5 -16.14 -3.12 4.21
CA THR A 5 -17.10 -2.15 4.71
C THR A 5 -16.70 -0.79 4.14
N ALA A 6 -17.59 -0.17 3.36
CA ALA A 6 -17.34 1.17 2.86
C ALA A 6 -17.32 2.12 4.06
N LEU A 7 -16.14 2.60 4.43
CA LEU A 7 -15.97 3.65 5.42
C LEU A 7 -16.62 4.92 4.88
N THR A 8 -17.31 5.67 5.74
CA THR A 8 -17.67 7.04 5.42
C THR A 8 -16.41 7.89 5.23
N PRO A 9 -16.48 9.03 4.51
CA PRO A 9 -15.33 9.92 4.37
C PRO A 9 -14.77 10.41 5.72
N ALA A 10 -15.63 10.63 6.71
CA ALA A 10 -15.22 11.04 8.05
C ALA A 10 -14.42 9.94 8.76
N GLU A 11 -14.93 8.70 8.77
CA GLU A 11 -14.21 7.55 9.35
C GLU A 11 -12.86 7.30 8.64
N SER A 12 -12.83 7.39 7.31
CA SER A 12 -11.60 7.25 6.53
C SER A 12 -10.56 8.32 6.89
N ARG A 13 -11.01 9.56 7.08
CA ARG A 13 -10.14 10.67 7.51
C ARG A 13 -9.59 10.43 8.91
N ASP A 14 -10.43 10.05 9.86
CA ASP A 14 -10.03 9.88 11.25
C ASP A 14 -9.04 8.71 11.40
N LEU A 15 -9.28 7.60 10.70
CA LEU A 15 -8.34 6.47 10.63
C LEU A 15 -7.01 6.86 9.97
N SER A 16 -7.05 7.69 8.92
CA SER A 16 -5.83 8.18 8.26
C SER A 16 -5.00 9.07 9.19
N ILE A 17 -5.65 9.95 9.97
CA ILE A 17 -4.97 10.79 10.97
C ILE A 17 -4.28 9.93 12.02
N GLU A 18 -4.97 8.92 12.54
CA GLU A 18 -4.38 8.03 13.55
C GLU A 18 -3.24 7.20 12.98
N ALA A 19 -3.38 6.65 11.77
CA ALA A 19 -2.32 5.92 11.11
C ALA A 19 -1.06 6.78 10.90
N LEU A 20 -1.22 8.04 10.49
CA LEU A 20 -0.12 8.98 10.34
C LEU A 20 0.53 9.33 11.69
N ARG A 21 -0.27 9.51 12.75
CA ARG A 21 0.24 9.74 14.11
C ARG A 21 1.09 8.55 14.59
N LEU A 22 0.60 7.33 14.41
CA LEU A 22 1.32 6.11 14.76
C LEU A 22 2.60 5.94 13.92
N ALA A 23 2.55 6.30 12.64
CA ALA A 23 3.72 6.27 11.76
C ALA A 23 4.79 7.27 12.19
N ALA A 24 4.40 8.50 12.51
CA ALA A 24 5.32 9.51 13.04
C ALA A 24 5.95 9.10 14.38
N ALA A 25 5.22 8.35 15.20
CA ALA A 25 5.72 7.78 16.45
C ALA A 25 6.57 6.51 16.26
N GLY A 26 6.74 6.02 15.03
CA GLY A 26 7.44 4.76 14.75
C GLY A 26 6.69 3.49 15.19
N GLN A 27 5.42 3.61 15.58
CA GLN A 27 4.59 2.51 16.07
C GLN A 27 3.87 1.77 14.92
N LEU A 28 3.79 2.40 13.74
CA LEU A 28 3.28 1.81 12.51
C LEU A 28 4.29 2.02 11.40
N VAL A 29 4.78 0.93 10.80
CA VAL A 29 5.77 0.98 9.71
C VAL A 29 5.21 0.28 8.48
N ALA A 30 5.21 0.96 7.34
CA ALA A 30 4.85 0.37 6.06
C ALA A 30 6.06 -0.35 5.46
N THR A 31 6.11 -1.68 5.58
CA THR A 31 7.15 -2.48 4.95
C THR A 31 6.95 -2.54 3.43
N ILE A 32 7.89 -2.00 2.67
CA ILE A 32 7.93 -2.11 1.22
C ILE A 32 8.62 -3.43 0.88
N GLY A 33 7.88 -4.33 0.25
CA GLY A 33 8.38 -5.65 -0.12
C GLY A 33 8.88 -5.74 -1.54
N GLN A 34 8.29 -4.95 -2.44
CA GLN A 34 8.59 -4.96 -3.86
C GLN A 34 8.29 -3.60 -4.48
N GLU A 35 9.07 -3.26 -5.50
CA GLU A 35 8.88 -2.06 -6.31
C GLU A 35 8.94 -2.41 -7.79
N TYR A 36 8.04 -1.81 -8.57
CA TYR A 36 7.99 -1.97 -10.01
C TYR A 36 7.89 -0.59 -10.65
N PRO A 37 8.58 -0.33 -11.78
CA PRO A 37 8.27 0.85 -12.55
C PRO A 37 6.85 0.73 -13.14
N LEU A 38 6.20 1.87 -13.41
CA LEU A 38 4.80 1.90 -13.83
C LEU A 38 4.52 1.05 -15.08
N GLU A 39 5.43 1.05 -16.06
CA GLU A 39 5.35 0.24 -17.28
C GLU A 39 5.35 -1.28 -17.02
N ARG A 40 5.74 -1.71 -15.81
CA ARG A 40 5.71 -3.12 -15.36
C ARG A 40 4.61 -3.40 -14.34
N ALA A 41 3.55 -2.59 -14.30
CA ALA A 41 2.42 -2.80 -13.40
C ALA A 41 1.79 -4.19 -13.51
N SER A 42 1.77 -4.80 -14.70
CA SER A 42 1.28 -6.18 -14.88
C SER A 42 2.08 -7.21 -14.06
N GLY A 43 3.40 -7.01 -13.94
CA GLY A 43 4.26 -7.86 -13.11
C GLY A 43 3.98 -7.70 -11.62
N ALA A 44 3.71 -6.47 -11.17
CA ALA A 44 3.29 -6.20 -9.79
C ALA A 44 1.97 -6.92 -9.45
N HIS A 45 0.99 -6.85 -10.37
CA HIS A 45 -0.30 -7.55 -10.20
C HIS A 45 -0.14 -9.07 -10.15
N ALA A 46 0.63 -9.64 -11.08
CA ALA A 46 0.87 -11.08 -11.11
C ALA A 46 1.52 -11.59 -9.80
N ALA A 47 2.48 -10.85 -9.24
CA ALA A 47 3.12 -11.21 -7.97
C ALA A 47 2.13 -11.18 -6.78
N ILE A 48 1.22 -10.20 -6.76
CA ILE A 48 0.15 -10.12 -5.74
C ILE A 48 -0.84 -11.28 -5.90
N GLU A 49 -1.24 -11.59 -7.14
CA GLU A 49 -2.18 -12.68 -7.45
C GLU A 49 -1.63 -14.05 -7.06
N ASP A 50 -0.33 -14.27 -7.30
CA ASP A 50 0.39 -15.48 -6.90
C ASP A 50 0.63 -15.57 -5.37
N ARG A 51 0.36 -14.47 -4.63
CA ARG A 51 0.60 -14.36 -3.19
C ARG A 51 2.05 -14.63 -2.79
N SER A 52 3.00 -14.30 -3.66
CA SER A 52 4.43 -14.42 -3.42
C SER A 52 5.06 -13.17 -2.79
N THR A 53 4.26 -12.17 -2.41
CA THR A 53 4.73 -10.91 -1.82
C THR A 53 4.52 -10.85 -0.31
N ILE A 54 5.51 -10.30 0.40
CA ILE A 54 5.39 -9.88 1.82
C ILE A 54 5.50 -8.36 1.86
N GLY A 55 4.56 -7.68 2.51
CA GLY A 55 4.55 -6.22 2.59
C GLY A 55 3.83 -5.55 1.41
N LYS A 56 4.10 -4.26 1.19
CA LYS A 56 3.49 -3.45 0.13
C LYS A 56 4.27 -3.62 -1.17
N THR A 57 3.54 -3.76 -2.27
CA THR A 57 4.06 -3.66 -3.63
C THR A 57 3.82 -2.23 -4.13
N LEU A 58 4.87 -1.51 -4.52
CA LEU A 58 4.78 -0.14 -5.02
C LEU A 58 4.95 -0.07 -6.54
N LEU A 59 4.28 0.92 -7.14
CA LEU A 59 4.50 1.34 -8.52
C LEU A 59 5.19 2.70 -8.55
N CYS A 60 6.36 2.76 -9.16
CA CYS A 60 7.17 3.97 -9.25
C CYS A 60 6.91 4.66 -10.60
N VAL A 61 6.35 5.88 -10.55
CA VAL A 61 6.03 6.69 -11.75
C VAL A 61 7.26 7.44 -12.27
N ARG A 62 8.26 7.64 -11.42
CA ARG A 62 9.57 8.17 -11.78
C ARG A 62 10.57 7.05 -11.55
N ALA A 63 11.42 6.78 -12.53
CA ALA A 63 12.63 6.01 -12.28
C ALA A 63 13.48 6.81 -11.29
N GLU A 64 13.91 6.17 -10.20
CA GLU A 64 14.98 6.72 -9.39
C GLU A 64 16.21 6.91 -10.29
N ALA A 65 16.83 8.09 -10.22
CA ALA A 65 18.02 8.43 -11.00
C ALA A 65 19.27 7.77 -10.41
#